data_AF-A0A7C5RSV5-F1
#
_entry.id   AF-A0A7C5RSV5-F1
#
_cell.length_a   1.000
_cell.length_b   1.000
_cell.length_c   1.000
_cell.angle_alpha   90.00
_cell.angle_beta   90.00
_cell.angle_gamma   90.00
#
_symmetry.space_group_name_H-M   'P 1'
#
loop_
_entity.id
_entity.type
_entity.pdbx_description
1 polymer ?
#
loop_
_entity_poly.entity_id
_entity_poly.type
_entity_poly.pdbx_seq_one_letter_code
_entity_poly.pdbx_strand_id
1 'polypeptide(L)'
;MTLGTHCLTPEALAERLAAFGENAVICLHQAELEYPGALAPGVLLLLGRLQLLHPLTQRIPRCREHSCPLTDRCPYTGDFEGSGGASSVRRKSWRKFRLTAESYAFIHRPELLVERLPEHLVVRWLAQRFSAHDMWSSFQLAERWLNDALTAVDQGAVAAEEADSSAARPDFEGSRRELAACLAILVGLGWLEWEQDRQAFRLIRPWWLTPSAEVDAQSR
;
A
#
# COMPACT_ATOMS: atom_id res chain seq x y z
N MET A 1 0.19 10.94 -12.95
CA MET A 1 0.68 9.68 -12.36
C MET A 1 1.29 8.88 -13.50
N THR A 2 2.61 8.86 -13.62
CA THR A 2 3.27 7.98 -14.58
C THR A 2 3.32 6.60 -13.94
N LEU A 3 2.47 5.68 -14.43
CA LEU A 3 2.66 4.24 -14.23
C LEU A 3 3.89 3.81 -15.03
N GLY A 4 5.06 4.31 -14.63
CA GLY A 4 6.33 4.02 -15.28
C GLY A 4 6.67 2.55 -15.09
N THR A 5 6.43 1.76 -16.13
CA THR A 5 7.25 0.64 -16.64
C THR A 5 7.63 -0.53 -15.72
N HIS A 6 7.09 -0.64 -14.51
CA HIS A 6 7.14 -1.87 -13.74
C HIS A 6 5.73 -2.27 -13.35
N CYS A 7 5.08 -3.11 -14.16
CA CYS A 7 3.95 -3.89 -13.64
C CYS A 7 4.45 -4.60 -12.39
N LEU A 8 3.85 -4.28 -11.25
CA LEU A 8 4.18 -4.89 -9.97
C LEU A 8 3.44 -6.23 -9.90
N THR A 9 3.90 -7.20 -10.69
CA THR A 9 3.38 -8.55 -10.56
C THR A 9 3.75 -9.07 -9.16
N PRO A 10 2.93 -9.95 -8.56
CA PRO A 10 3.25 -10.54 -7.27
C PRO A 10 4.65 -11.16 -7.24
N GLU A 11 5.08 -11.79 -8.33
CA GLU A 11 6.37 -12.45 -8.46
C GLU A 11 7.51 -11.43 -8.42
N ALA A 12 7.41 -10.34 -9.19
CA ALA A 12 8.43 -9.29 -9.18
C ALA A 12 8.51 -8.59 -7.82
N LEU A 13 7.39 -8.50 -7.10
CA LEU A 13 7.36 -7.96 -5.73
C LEU A 13 7.99 -8.92 -4.72
N ALA A 14 7.69 -10.22 -4.84
CA ALA A 14 8.29 -11.28 -4.03
C ALA A 14 9.81 -11.35 -4.23
N GLU A 15 10.30 -11.32 -5.46
CA GLU A 15 11.73 -11.28 -5.78
C GLU A 15 12.42 -10.08 -5.15
N ARG A 16 11.81 -8.88 -5.24
CA ARG A 16 12.35 -7.68 -4.60
C ARG A 16 12.38 -7.80 -3.07
N LEU A 17 11.37 -8.39 -2.46
CA LEU A 17 11.36 -8.63 -1.02
C LEU A 17 12.45 -9.63 -0.60
N ALA A 18 12.63 -10.70 -1.37
CA ALA A 18 13.69 -11.68 -1.13
C ALA A 18 15.09 -11.04 -1.18
N ALA A 19 15.31 -10.09 -2.10
CA ALA A 19 16.59 -9.43 -2.27
C ALA A 19 17.03 -8.55 -1.08
N PHE A 20 16.11 -8.12 -0.22
CA PHE A 20 16.49 -7.37 0.99
C PHE A 20 17.22 -8.24 2.02
N GLY A 21 16.99 -9.56 2.00
CA GLY A 21 17.60 -10.50 2.94
C GLY A 21 16.96 -10.50 4.33
N GLU A 22 17.42 -11.43 5.17
CA GLU A 22 16.86 -11.63 6.50
C GLU A 22 17.06 -10.42 7.42
N ASN A 23 16.04 -10.13 8.23
CA ASN A 23 16.04 -9.04 9.22
C ASN A 23 16.21 -7.61 8.65
N ALA A 24 16.13 -7.46 7.33
CA ALA A 24 16.26 -6.18 6.67
C ALA A 24 15.20 -5.17 7.18
N VAL A 25 15.66 -3.92 7.36
CA VAL A 25 14.78 -2.80 7.64
C VAL A 25 14.59 -2.01 6.36
N ILE A 26 13.38 -2.07 5.83
CA ILE A 26 13.01 -1.39 4.60
C ILE A 26 12.50 0.00 4.98
N CYS A 27 13.17 1.04 4.49
CA CYS A 27 12.85 2.42 4.85
C CYS A 27 12.11 3.13 3.71
N LEU A 28 10.98 3.75 4.04
CA LEU A 28 10.17 4.50 3.09
C LEU A 28 10.94 5.66 2.43
N HIS A 29 11.93 6.25 3.10
CA HIS A 29 12.76 7.31 2.51
C HIS A 29 13.66 6.81 1.38
N GLN A 30 14.05 5.54 1.38
CA GLN A 30 14.77 4.98 0.23
C GLN A 30 13.92 5.08 -1.03
N ALA A 31 12.63 4.86 -0.90
CA ALA A 31 11.67 4.96 -1.99
C ALA A 31 11.35 6.40 -2.37
N GLU A 32 11.18 7.30 -1.38
CA GLU A 32 10.95 8.74 -1.64
C GLU A 32 12.15 9.44 -2.29
N LEU A 33 13.36 8.91 -2.08
CA LEU A 33 14.61 9.41 -2.65
C LEU A 33 15.08 8.58 -3.84
N GLU A 34 14.18 7.75 -4.40
CA GLU A 34 14.41 6.97 -5.63
C GLU A 34 15.68 6.09 -5.59
N TYR A 35 16.03 5.56 -4.41
CA TYR A 35 17.17 4.67 -4.27
C TYR A 35 16.96 3.39 -5.11
N PRO A 36 17.95 2.98 -5.92
CA PRO A 36 17.84 1.78 -6.73
C PRO A 36 17.47 0.55 -5.91
N GLY A 37 16.46 -0.20 -6.36
CA GLY A 37 15.96 -1.39 -5.67
C GLY A 37 14.95 -1.11 -4.55
N ALA A 38 14.67 0.15 -4.19
CA ALA A 38 13.62 0.46 -3.23
C ALA A 38 12.23 0.11 -3.76
N LEU A 39 11.33 -0.31 -2.85
CA LEU A 39 9.91 -0.48 -3.15
C LEU A 39 9.20 0.86 -3.04
N ALA A 40 8.35 1.20 -4.01
CA ALA A 40 7.62 2.47 -4.01
C ALA A 40 6.86 2.70 -2.68
N PRO A 41 6.73 3.95 -2.20
CA PRO A 41 6.16 4.22 -0.86
C PRO A 41 4.76 3.64 -0.67
N GLY A 42 3.91 3.70 -1.68
CA GLY A 42 2.55 3.13 -1.63
C GLY A 42 2.54 1.61 -1.49
N VAL A 43 3.52 0.92 -2.08
CA VAL A 43 3.67 -0.53 -1.99
C VAL A 43 4.07 -0.94 -0.58
N LEU A 44 4.98 -0.21 0.06
CA LEU A 44 5.36 -0.45 1.45
C LEU A 44 4.18 -0.31 2.40
N LEU A 45 3.37 0.74 2.21
CA LEU A 45 2.18 0.97 3.02
C LEU A 45 1.14 -0.15 2.81
N LEU A 46 0.85 -0.49 1.55
CA LEU A 46 -0.05 -1.58 1.20
C LEU A 46 0.38 -2.90 1.83
N LEU A 47 1.64 -3.31 1.65
CA LEU A 47 2.16 -4.55 2.22
C LEU A 47 2.13 -4.53 3.75
N GLY A 48 2.38 -3.38 4.38
CA GLY A 48 2.22 -3.21 5.82
C GLY A 48 0.77 -3.39 6.29
N ARG A 49 -0.20 -2.87 5.54
CA ARG A 49 -1.64 -3.02 5.83
C ARG A 49 -2.14 -4.46 5.61
N LEU A 50 -1.58 -5.17 4.63
CA LEU A 50 -1.83 -6.59 4.39
C LEU A 50 -1.07 -7.53 5.34
N GLN A 51 -0.34 -6.97 6.33
CA GLN A 51 0.50 -7.71 7.29
C GLN A 51 1.61 -8.54 6.63
N LEU A 52 1.91 -8.27 5.35
CA LEU A 52 3.03 -8.84 4.62
C LEU A 52 4.35 -8.10 4.92
N LEU A 53 4.28 -6.97 5.61
CA LEU A 53 5.39 -6.30 6.26
C LEU A 53 4.97 -5.85 7.65
N HIS A 54 5.90 -5.85 8.61
CA HIS A 54 5.62 -5.29 9.92
C HIS A 54 6.06 -3.83 10.00
N PRO A 55 5.15 -2.86 10.17
CA PRO A 55 5.53 -1.47 10.40
C PRO A 55 6.18 -1.33 11.77
N LEU A 56 7.39 -0.77 11.81
CA LEU A 56 8.07 -0.46 13.06
C LEU A 56 7.48 0.84 13.62
N THR A 57 6.62 0.72 14.62
CA THR A 57 5.93 1.84 15.27
C THR A 57 6.51 2.18 16.64
N GLN A 58 7.15 1.20 17.28
CA GLN A 58 7.86 1.33 18.55
C GLN A 58 9.33 0.96 18.35
N ARG A 59 10.22 1.62 19.10
CA ARG A 59 11.68 1.39 19.02
C ARG A 59 12.18 1.38 17.56
N ILE A 60 11.85 2.44 16.83
CA ILE A 60 12.21 2.57 15.42
C ILE A 60 13.73 2.67 15.32
N PRO A 61 14.41 1.74 14.61
CA PRO A 61 15.86 1.72 14.57
C PRO A 61 16.38 3.00 13.90
N ARG A 62 17.55 3.47 14.33
CA ARG A 62 18.26 4.59 13.69
C ARG A 62 18.74 4.19 12.29
N CYS A 63 19.12 5.14 11.44
CA CYS A 63 19.60 4.84 10.09
C CYS A 63 20.88 4.00 10.10
N ARG A 64 21.78 4.29 11.04
CA ARG A 64 23.03 3.53 11.24
C ARG A 64 22.79 2.11 11.76
N GLU A 65 21.77 1.90 12.58
CA GLU A 65 21.46 0.59 13.19
C GLU A 65 20.99 -0.45 12.17
N HIS A 66 20.55 -0.02 10.98
CA HIS A 66 20.12 -0.93 9.92
C HIS A 66 20.91 -0.74 8.61
N SER A 67 22.12 -0.16 8.71
CA SER A 67 23.03 0.05 7.58
C SER A 67 22.35 0.74 6.39
N CYS A 68 21.60 1.82 6.64
CA CYS A 68 20.90 2.53 5.57
C CYS A 68 21.91 3.07 4.52
N PRO A 69 21.77 2.74 3.22
CA PRO A 69 22.68 3.22 2.17
C PRO A 69 22.53 4.72 1.87
N LEU A 70 21.57 5.37 2.51
CA LEU A 70 21.32 6.81 2.41
C LEU A 70 21.72 7.57 3.68
N THR A 71 22.36 6.93 4.68
CA THR A 71 22.60 7.54 6.00
C THR A 71 23.18 8.96 5.91
N ASP A 72 24.21 9.17 5.08
CA ASP A 72 24.93 10.46 5.01
C ASP A 72 24.29 11.48 4.06
N ARG A 73 23.25 11.09 3.30
CA ARG A 73 22.61 11.92 2.25
C ARG A 73 21.10 12.05 2.40
N CYS A 74 20.50 11.34 3.35
CA CYS A 74 19.06 11.40 3.59
C CYS A 74 18.74 12.65 4.40
N PRO A 75 17.89 13.57 3.89
CA PRO A 75 17.52 14.80 4.60
C PRO A 75 16.74 14.52 5.90
N TYR A 76 16.24 13.29 6.07
CA TYR A 76 15.50 12.86 7.24
C TYR A 76 16.36 12.15 8.29
N THR A 77 17.67 11.96 8.08
CA THR A 77 18.53 11.22 9.03
C THR A 77 18.47 11.82 10.44
N GLY A 78 18.42 13.14 10.56
CA GLY A 78 18.32 13.84 11.85
C GLY A 78 17.08 13.45 12.68
N ASP A 79 15.96 13.13 12.03
CA ASP A 79 14.71 12.73 12.70
C ASP A 79 14.82 11.35 13.40
N PHE A 80 15.78 10.53 12.97
CA PHE A 80 15.95 9.14 13.44
C PHE A 80 17.25 8.91 14.22
N GLU A 81 18.26 9.77 14.11
CA GLU A 81 19.55 9.61 14.82
C GLU A 81 19.61 10.34 16.18
N GLY A 82 18.73 11.34 16.42
CA GLY A 82 18.73 12.09 17.67
C GLY A 82 18.35 11.24 18.89
N SER A 83 19.19 11.25 19.93
CA SER A 83 18.95 10.57 21.23
C SER A 83 17.95 11.29 22.15
N GLY A 84 17.59 12.54 21.83
CA GLY A 84 16.71 13.36 22.64
C GLY A 84 15.26 13.15 22.25
N GLY A 85 14.39 13.00 23.26
CA GLY A 85 12.94 13.09 23.12
C GLY A 85 12.53 14.47 22.61
N ALA A 86 12.72 14.70 21.32
CA ALA A 86 12.16 15.84 20.63
C ALA A 86 10.79 15.42 20.12
N SER A 87 9.79 16.14 20.60
CA SER A 87 8.50 16.37 19.97
C SER A 87 8.67 16.49 18.44
N SER A 88 8.66 15.36 17.73
CA SER A 88 8.51 15.40 16.28
C SER A 88 7.03 15.58 16.05
N VAL A 89 6.63 16.80 15.68
CA VAL A 89 5.30 17.16 15.17
C VAL A 89 4.79 16.16 14.11
N ARG A 90 5.71 15.39 13.49
CA ARG A 90 5.43 14.28 12.58
C ARG A 90 5.48 12.93 13.28
N ARG A 91 4.43 12.12 13.14
CA ARG A 91 4.40 10.71 13.56
C ARG A 91 5.50 9.93 12.84
N LYS A 92 6.40 9.31 13.60
CA LYS A 92 7.50 8.47 13.07
C LYS A 92 7.04 7.08 12.60
N SER A 93 5.81 6.68 12.95
CA SER A 93 5.24 5.38 12.58
C SER A 93 5.11 5.22 11.06
N TRP A 94 5.12 3.97 10.58
CA TRP A 94 4.95 3.62 9.16
C TRP A 94 6.04 4.16 8.22
N ARG A 95 7.25 4.44 8.74
CA ARG A 95 8.42 4.88 7.95
C ARG A 95 9.47 3.79 7.74
N LYS A 96 9.48 2.78 8.60
CA LYS A 96 10.39 1.64 8.52
C LYS A 96 9.59 0.36 8.71
N PHE A 97 9.94 -0.66 7.94
CA PHE A 97 9.25 -1.93 7.89
C PHE A 97 10.27 -3.05 8.07
N ARG A 98 9.82 -4.18 8.61
CA ARG A 98 10.62 -5.40 8.68
C ARG A 98 9.87 -6.53 7.99
N LEU A 99 10.64 -7.46 7.40
CA LEU A 99 10.10 -8.75 6.97
C LEU A 99 9.61 -9.56 8.18
N THR A 100 8.53 -10.30 8.00
CA THR A 100 7.90 -11.21 8.97
C THR A 100 7.85 -12.62 8.39
N ALA A 101 7.40 -13.59 9.19
CA ALA A 101 7.04 -14.92 8.68
C ALA A 101 6.10 -14.85 7.47
N GLU A 102 5.14 -13.91 7.49
CA GLU A 102 4.21 -13.67 6.38
C GLU A 102 4.88 -13.10 5.14
N SER A 103 5.90 -12.24 5.30
CA SER A 103 6.71 -11.80 4.16
C SER A 103 7.39 -12.98 3.47
N TYR A 104 7.98 -13.89 4.25
CA TYR A 104 8.66 -15.07 3.69
C TYR A 104 7.65 -16.05 3.08
N ALA A 105 6.48 -16.22 3.69
CA ALA A 105 5.40 -16.99 3.08
C ALA A 105 5.01 -16.42 1.71
N PHE A 106 4.85 -15.09 1.61
CA PHE A 106 4.59 -14.42 0.34
C PHE A 106 5.74 -14.54 -0.66
N ILE A 107 7.00 -14.46 -0.22
CA ILE A 107 8.16 -14.69 -1.08
C ILE A 107 8.11 -16.09 -1.73
N HIS A 108 7.68 -17.11 -0.98
CA HIS A 108 7.58 -18.48 -1.47
C HIS A 108 6.27 -18.79 -2.22
N ARG A 109 5.20 -18.03 -1.94
CA ARG A 109 3.87 -18.18 -2.56
C ARG A 109 3.32 -16.79 -2.92
N PRO A 110 3.77 -16.19 -4.03
CA PRO A 110 3.32 -14.85 -4.45
C PRO A 110 1.80 -14.73 -4.62
N GLU A 111 1.10 -15.84 -4.84
CA GLU A 111 -0.35 -15.94 -4.95
C GLU A 111 -1.07 -15.53 -3.64
N LEU A 112 -0.37 -15.52 -2.50
CA LEU A 112 -0.89 -14.96 -1.23
C LEU A 112 -1.37 -13.52 -1.37
N LEU A 113 -0.78 -12.74 -2.28
CA LEU A 113 -1.24 -11.38 -2.52
C LEU A 113 -2.65 -11.37 -3.13
N VAL A 114 -2.98 -12.32 -4.00
CA VAL A 114 -4.34 -12.45 -4.58
C VAL A 114 -5.38 -12.74 -3.50
N GLU A 115 -5.02 -13.55 -2.50
CA GLU A 115 -5.91 -13.92 -1.40
C GLU A 115 -6.18 -12.73 -0.47
N ARG A 116 -5.15 -11.94 -0.15
CA ARG A 116 -5.25 -10.86 0.85
C ARG A 116 -5.63 -9.50 0.28
N LEU A 117 -5.27 -9.23 -0.97
CA LEU A 117 -5.49 -7.92 -1.59
C LEU A 117 -6.97 -7.48 -1.57
N PRO A 118 -7.97 -8.36 -1.81
CA PRO A 118 -9.39 -8.00 -1.72
C PRO A 118 -9.84 -7.50 -0.34
N GLU A 119 -9.11 -7.84 0.74
CA GLU A 119 -9.43 -7.37 2.09
C GLU A 119 -8.98 -5.92 2.33
N HIS A 120 -8.09 -5.39 1.49
CA HIS A 120 -7.55 -4.04 1.64
C HIS A 120 -8.61 -2.97 1.36
N LEU A 121 -8.69 -1.93 2.22
CA LEU A 121 -9.73 -0.89 2.15
C LEU A 121 -9.75 -0.17 0.79
N VAL A 122 -8.60 0.27 0.28
CA VAL A 122 -8.49 0.87 -1.07
C VAL A 122 -9.01 -0.07 -2.16
N VAL A 123 -8.73 -1.38 -2.04
CA VAL A 123 -9.10 -2.36 -3.08
C VAL A 123 -10.59 -2.63 -3.05
N ARG A 124 -11.19 -2.63 -1.86
CA ARG A 124 -12.66 -2.66 -1.68
C ARG A 124 -13.32 -1.40 -2.22
N TRP A 125 -12.72 -0.22 -1.98
CA TRP A 125 -13.18 1.03 -2.55
C TRP A 125 -13.17 0.97 -4.08
N LEU A 126 -12.05 0.52 -4.67
CA LEU A 126 -11.91 0.35 -6.11
C LEU A 126 -12.94 -0.64 -6.65
N ALA A 127 -13.16 -1.77 -5.97
CA ALA A 127 -14.16 -2.77 -6.37
C ALA A 127 -15.55 -2.15 -6.51
N GLN A 128 -15.99 -1.32 -5.57
CA GLN A 128 -17.29 -0.63 -5.63
C GLN A 128 -17.41 0.31 -6.85
N ARG A 129 -16.31 0.91 -7.30
CA ARG A 129 -16.32 1.84 -8.46
C ARG A 129 -16.31 1.04 -9.76
N PHE A 130 -15.50 0.00 -9.83
CA PHE A 130 -15.44 -0.89 -10.99
C PHE A 130 -16.67 -1.80 -11.12
N SER A 131 -17.44 -2.03 -10.05
CA SER A 131 -18.74 -2.70 -10.14
C SER A 131 -19.84 -1.83 -10.77
N ALA A 132 -19.68 -0.51 -10.75
CA ALA A 132 -20.63 0.43 -11.35
C ALA A 132 -20.24 0.81 -12.79
N HIS A 133 -18.93 0.94 -13.05
CA HIS A 133 -18.39 1.30 -14.34
C HIS A 133 -17.08 0.56 -14.62
N ASP A 134 -16.99 -0.11 -15.76
CA ASP A 134 -15.83 -0.91 -16.15
C ASP A 134 -14.60 -0.08 -16.51
N MET A 135 -14.72 1.24 -16.67
CA MET A 135 -13.62 2.10 -17.09
C MET A 135 -13.59 3.41 -16.31
N TRP A 136 -12.39 3.77 -15.85
CA TRP A 136 -12.16 5.02 -15.11
C TRP A 136 -10.85 5.67 -15.51
N SER A 137 -10.86 6.96 -15.82
CA SER A 137 -9.61 7.71 -15.95
C SER A 137 -8.93 7.89 -14.60
N SER A 138 -7.61 8.04 -14.61
CA SER A 138 -6.81 8.35 -13.41
C SER A 138 -7.28 9.64 -12.72
N PHE A 139 -7.74 10.64 -13.48
CA PHE A 139 -8.30 11.88 -12.95
C PHE A 139 -9.63 11.67 -12.27
N GLN A 140 -10.57 10.93 -12.88
CA GLN A 140 -11.86 10.62 -12.27
C GLN A 140 -11.72 9.82 -10.97
N LEU A 141 -10.80 8.84 -10.92
CA LEU A 141 -10.52 8.11 -9.67
C LEU A 141 -9.93 9.03 -8.60
N ALA A 142 -8.99 9.90 -8.96
CA ALA A 142 -8.38 10.82 -8.00
C ALA A 142 -9.37 11.85 -7.46
N GLU A 143 -10.23 12.40 -8.31
CA GLU A 143 -11.31 13.32 -7.92
C GLU A 143 -12.31 12.61 -7.01
N ARG A 144 -12.74 11.40 -7.39
CA ARG A 144 -13.69 10.65 -6.58
C ARG A 144 -13.10 10.28 -5.21
N TRP A 145 -11.84 9.84 -5.18
CA TRP A 145 -11.11 9.57 -3.95
C TRP A 145 -11.07 10.79 -3.03
N LEU A 146 -10.76 11.96 -3.58
CA LEU A 146 -10.72 13.21 -2.82
C LEU A 146 -12.11 13.57 -2.26
N ASN A 147 -13.15 13.48 -3.07
CA ASN A 147 -14.52 13.82 -2.65
C ASN A 147 -15.03 12.88 -1.56
N ASP A 148 -14.77 11.58 -1.69
CA ASP A 148 -15.12 10.59 -0.67
C ASP A 148 -14.30 10.85 0.62
N ALA A 149 -13.03 11.25 0.50
CA ALA A 149 -12.17 11.61 1.64
C ALA A 149 -12.69 12.82 2.41
N LEU A 150 -13.06 13.87 1.69
CA LEU A 150 -13.63 15.09 2.28
C LEU A 150 -14.95 14.78 2.98
N THR A 151 -15.83 13.99 2.35
CA THR A 151 -17.11 13.57 2.94
C THR A 151 -16.91 12.77 4.23
N ALA A 152 -15.93 11.86 4.28
CA ALA A 152 -15.62 11.09 5.48
C ALA A 152 -15.08 11.96 6.62
N VAL A 153 -14.29 13.00 6.30
CA VAL A 153 -13.81 13.97 7.30
C VAL A 153 -14.97 14.77 7.88
N ASP A 154 -15.90 15.23 7.04
CA ASP A 154 -17.06 15.99 7.50
C ASP A 154 -17.97 15.14 8.40
N GLN A 155 -18.24 13.89 8.02
CA GLN A 155 -19.02 12.96 8.85
C GLN A 155 -18.33 12.60 10.17
N GLY A 156 -17.00 12.42 10.14
CA GLY A 156 -16.20 12.14 11.34
C GLY A 156 -16.00 13.36 12.24
N ALA A 157 -16.07 14.58 11.71
CA ALA A 157 -16.05 15.81 12.49
C ALA A 157 -17.35 15.97 13.29
N VAL A 158 -18.50 15.67 12.66
CA VAL A 158 -19.81 15.68 13.33
C VAL A 158 -19.89 14.62 14.45
N ALA A 159 -19.33 13.43 14.24
CA ALA A 159 -19.34 12.38 15.26
C ALA A 159 -18.33 12.60 16.41
N ALA A 160 -17.25 13.36 16.19
CA ALA A 160 -16.21 13.61 17.19
C ALA A 160 -16.57 14.71 18.20
N GLU A 161 -17.56 15.56 17.91
CA GLU A 161 -18.07 16.54 18.87
C GLU A 161 -18.84 15.88 20.04
N GLU A 162 -19.23 14.60 19.91
CA GLU A 162 -19.96 13.85 20.94
C GLU A 162 -19.12 12.84 21.74
N ALA A 163 -17.86 12.58 21.35
CA ALA A 163 -17.02 11.54 22.00
C ALA A 163 -15.63 12.06 22.40
N ASP A 164 -15.35 11.96 23.71
CA ASP A 164 -14.08 12.31 24.35
C ASP A 164 -12.87 11.66 23.65
N SER A 165 -11.91 12.50 23.27
CA SER A 165 -10.99 12.25 22.17
C SER A 165 -9.75 11.46 22.62
N SER A 166 -9.62 10.21 22.19
CA SER A 166 -8.30 9.57 22.06
C SER A 166 -8.23 8.41 21.04
N ALA A 167 -9.37 7.93 20.53
CA ALA A 167 -9.36 6.94 19.46
C ALA A 167 -8.96 7.60 18.13
N ALA A 168 -7.87 7.10 17.54
CA ALA A 168 -7.39 7.52 16.22
C ALA A 168 -8.55 7.50 15.22
N ARG A 169 -8.84 8.66 14.62
CA ARG A 169 -9.79 8.80 13.51
C ARG A 169 -9.50 7.69 12.48
N PRO A 170 -10.52 7.02 11.93
CA PRO A 170 -10.29 6.16 10.78
C PRO A 170 -9.70 7.05 9.68
N ASP A 171 -8.42 6.85 9.38
CA ASP A 171 -7.82 7.41 8.17
C ASP A 171 -8.73 6.94 7.04
N PHE A 172 -9.32 7.89 6.29
CA PHE A 172 -10.01 7.61 5.04
C PHE A 172 -9.19 6.60 4.25
N GLU A 173 -9.87 5.61 3.65
CA GLU A 173 -9.48 4.27 3.20
C GLU A 173 -8.05 4.04 2.62
N GLY A 174 -6.99 4.57 3.21
CA GLY A 174 -5.62 4.63 2.68
C GLY A 174 -5.21 6.01 2.12
N SER A 175 -3.96 6.11 1.71
CA SER A 175 -3.37 7.32 1.10
C SER A 175 -3.47 7.29 -0.43
N ARG A 176 -3.33 8.45 -1.09
CA ARG A 176 -3.20 8.52 -2.57
C ARG A 176 -2.06 7.64 -3.11
N ARG A 177 -1.02 7.41 -2.29
CA ARG A 177 0.10 6.52 -2.64
C ARG A 177 -0.34 5.05 -2.62
N GLU A 178 -1.14 4.65 -1.64
CA GLU A 178 -1.75 3.31 -1.59
C GLU A 178 -2.75 3.11 -2.74
N LEU A 179 -3.53 4.13 -3.10
CA LEU A 179 -4.39 4.09 -4.31
C LEU A 179 -3.58 3.77 -5.57
N ALA A 180 -2.48 4.50 -5.79
CA ALA A 180 -1.61 4.26 -6.93
C ALA A 180 -0.99 2.86 -6.90
N ALA A 181 -0.54 2.38 -5.73
CA ALA A 181 0.03 1.06 -5.57
C ALA A 181 -0.98 -0.06 -5.80
N CYS A 182 -2.20 0.09 -5.28
CA CYS A 182 -3.29 -0.86 -5.52
C CYS A 182 -3.59 -0.93 -7.02
N LEU A 183 -3.80 0.20 -7.70
CA LEU A 183 -4.04 0.22 -9.16
C LEU A 183 -2.91 -0.48 -9.93
N ALA A 184 -1.64 -0.21 -9.60
CA ALA A 184 -0.50 -0.84 -10.25
C ALA A 184 -0.44 -2.37 -10.03
N ILE A 185 -0.78 -2.86 -8.83
CA ILE A 185 -0.84 -4.29 -8.53
C ILE A 185 -2.05 -4.95 -9.19
N LEU A 186 -3.21 -4.30 -9.19
CA LEU A 186 -4.41 -4.80 -9.90
C LEU A 186 -4.14 -4.94 -11.41
N VAL A 187 -3.35 -4.03 -11.99
CA VAL A 187 -2.84 -4.17 -13.37
C VAL A 187 -1.85 -5.33 -13.47
N GLY A 188 -0.89 -5.44 -12.55
CA GLY A 188 0.07 -6.56 -12.50
C GLY A 188 -0.58 -7.95 -12.34
N LEU A 189 -1.76 -8.02 -11.70
CA LEU A 189 -2.58 -9.22 -11.53
C LEU A 189 -3.49 -9.53 -12.73
N GLY A 190 -3.53 -8.65 -13.73
CA GLY A 190 -4.44 -8.76 -14.87
C GLY A 190 -5.91 -8.63 -14.48
N TRP A 191 -6.22 -7.92 -13.39
CA TRP A 191 -7.60 -7.54 -13.01
C TRP A 191 -8.02 -6.24 -13.68
N LEU A 192 -7.05 -5.35 -13.85
CA LEU A 192 -7.17 -4.11 -14.62
C LEU A 192 -6.19 -4.12 -15.79
N GLU A 193 -6.51 -3.34 -16.82
CA GLU A 193 -5.57 -2.94 -17.86
C GLU A 193 -5.39 -1.43 -17.81
N TRP A 194 -4.16 -0.97 -18.05
CA TRP A 194 -3.84 0.45 -18.18
C TRP A 194 -3.84 0.87 -19.65
N GLU A 195 -4.80 1.70 -20.05
CA GLU A 195 -4.87 2.33 -21.38
C GLU A 195 -4.08 3.65 -21.34
N GLN A 196 -2.80 3.59 -21.74
CA GLN A 196 -1.88 4.72 -21.67
C GLN A 196 -2.38 5.97 -22.42
N ASP A 197 -2.94 5.80 -23.62
CA ASP A 197 -3.41 6.91 -24.46
C ASP A 197 -4.56 7.68 -23.82
N ARG A 198 -5.42 6.98 -23.07
CA ARG A 198 -6.59 7.56 -22.38
C ARG A 198 -6.31 7.91 -20.93
N GLN A 199 -5.12 7.57 -20.43
CA GLN A 199 -4.76 7.61 -19.03
C GLN A 199 -5.84 6.98 -18.13
N ALA A 200 -6.36 5.82 -18.56
CA ALA A 200 -7.50 5.17 -17.97
C ALA A 200 -7.24 3.71 -17.61
N PHE A 201 -7.99 3.22 -16.64
CA PHE A 201 -8.00 1.85 -16.20
C PHE A 201 -9.27 1.18 -16.68
N ARG A 202 -9.14 0.01 -17.29
CA ARG A 202 -10.25 -0.82 -17.75
C ARG A 202 -10.31 -2.11 -16.94
N LEU A 203 -11.50 -2.49 -16.50
CA LEU A 203 -11.78 -3.77 -15.87
C LEU A 203 -11.59 -4.89 -16.89
N ILE A 204 -10.81 -5.90 -16.51
CA ILE A 204 -10.60 -7.12 -17.30
C ILE A 204 -11.39 -8.27 -16.69
N ARG A 205 -11.31 -8.41 -15.37
CA ARG A 205 -12.09 -9.38 -14.61
C ARG A 205 -12.38 -8.86 -13.20
N PRO A 206 -13.59 -9.08 -12.66
CA PRO A 206 -13.91 -8.75 -11.28
C PRO A 206 -13.00 -9.47 -10.30
N TRP A 207 -12.59 -8.77 -9.23
CA TRP A 207 -11.82 -9.34 -8.12
C TRP A 207 -12.58 -9.41 -6.80
N TRP A 208 -13.83 -8.92 -6.82
CA TRP A 208 -14.76 -8.96 -5.69
C TRP A 208 -15.76 -10.12 -5.79
N LEU A 209 -15.70 -10.89 -6.87
CA LEU A 209 -16.41 -12.16 -6.96
C LEU A 209 -15.49 -13.19 -6.31
N THR A 210 -15.83 -13.61 -5.10
CA THR A 210 -15.22 -14.80 -4.48
C THR A 210 -15.27 -15.93 -5.50
N PRO A 211 -14.24 -16.79 -5.64
CA PRO A 211 -14.44 -18.07 -6.26
C PRO A 211 -15.40 -18.85 -5.35
N SER A 212 -16.70 -18.67 -5.59
CA SER A 212 -17.73 -19.55 -5.08
C SER A 212 -17.35 -20.94 -5.56
N ALA A 213 -17.26 -21.87 -4.61
CA ALA A 213 -17.07 -23.27 -4.87
C ALA A 213 -17.87 -23.71 -6.11
N GLU A 214 -17.18 -23.94 -7.23
CA GLU A 214 -17.67 -24.82 -8.28
C GLU A 214 -17.64 -26.23 -7.71
N VAL A 215 -18.65 -26.53 -6.88
CA VAL A 215 -19.03 -27.89 -6.52
C VAL A 215 -20.45 -28.07 -7.03
N ASP A 216 -20.56 -29.02 -7.96
CA ASP A 216 -21.78 -29.67 -8.43
C ASP A 216 -22.76 -28.86 -9.31
N ALA A 217 -22.34 -28.63 -10.56
CA ALA A 217 -23.28 -28.55 -11.68
C ALA A 217 -22.77 -29.27 -12.94
N GLN A 218 -22.01 -30.36 -12.78
CA GLN A 218 -21.73 -31.32 -13.86
C GLN A 218 -21.84 -32.76 -13.32
N SER A 219 -23.05 -33.09 -12.87
CA SER A 219 -23.55 -34.47 -12.87
C SER A 219 -24.98 -34.40 -13.37
N ARG A 220 -25.10 -34.35 -14.70
CA ARG A 220 -26.29 -34.76 -15.45
C ARG A 220 -25.84 -35.79 -16.47
#